data_AF-A0A5Q0TGS3-F1
#
_entry.id   AF-A0A5Q0TGS3-F1
#
_cell.length_a   1.000
_cell.length_b   1.000
_cell.length_c   1.000
_cell.angle_alpha   90.00
_cell.angle_beta   90.00
_cell.angle_gamma   90.00
#
_symmetry.space_group_name_H-M   'P 1'
#
loop_
_entity.id
_entity.type
_entity.pdbx_description
1 polymer ?
#
loop_
_entity_poly.entity_id
_entity_poly.type
_entity_poly.pdbx_seq_one_letter_code
_entity_poly.pdbx_strand_id
1 'polypeptide(L)'
;MSDFLNTFFFNVYPYLAAIFFIGSWIRYDQAQYSWRAGSSQMLSSAKDKRYMFIASNLFHLGILGVFAGHAFGMLTPHWMYEAWLPVPVEYLARKYQLVRSRR
;
A
#
# COMPACT_ATOMS: atom_id res chain seq x y z
N MET A 1 -23.82 -6.07 -14.88
CA MET A 1 -22.91 -4.91 -14.90
C MET A 1 -21.91 -4.97 -13.74
N SER A 2 -22.36 -5.21 -12.50
CA SER A 2 -21.50 -5.37 -11.31
C SER A 2 -20.37 -6.40 -11.49
N ASP A 3 -20.67 -7.56 -12.07
CA ASP A 3 -19.70 -8.66 -12.13
C ASP A 3 -18.57 -8.40 -13.13
N PHE A 4 -18.90 -7.71 -14.23
CA PHE A 4 -17.90 -7.22 -15.18
C PHE A 4 -16.97 -6.20 -14.50
N LEU A 5 -17.52 -5.21 -13.80
CA LEU A 5 -16.72 -4.20 -13.10
C LEU A 5 -15.84 -4.84 -12.01
N ASN A 6 -16.37 -5.77 -11.23
CA ASN A 6 -15.60 -6.51 -10.22
C ASN A 6 -14.45 -7.28 -10.85
N THR A 7 -14.72 -8.02 -11.93
CA THR A 7 -13.67 -8.78 -12.64
C THR A 7 -12.61 -7.84 -13.20
N PHE A 8 -13.03 -6.71 -13.78
CA PHE A 8 -12.10 -5.73 -14.32
C PHE A 8 -11.21 -5.12 -13.23
N PHE A 9 -11.77 -4.57 -12.15
CA PHE A 9 -11.00 -3.84 -11.13
C PHE A 9 -10.14 -4.74 -10.24
N PHE A 10 -10.60 -5.95 -9.91
CA PHE A 10 -9.88 -6.81 -8.95
C PHE A 10 -9.07 -7.93 -9.61
N ASN A 11 -9.44 -8.38 -10.82
CA ASN A 11 -8.70 -9.45 -11.50
C ASN A 11 -7.84 -8.96 -12.66
N VAL A 12 -8.20 -7.88 -13.37
CA VAL A 12 -7.45 -7.42 -14.55
C VAL A 12 -6.58 -6.21 -14.23
N TYR A 13 -7.18 -5.17 -13.64
CA TYR A 13 -6.54 -3.88 -13.38
C TYR A 13 -5.25 -3.94 -12.55
N PRO A 14 -5.10 -4.80 -11.51
CA PRO A 14 -3.87 -4.88 -10.74
C PRO A 14 -2.66 -5.28 -11.60
N TYR A 15 -2.86 -6.12 -12.61
CA TYR A 15 -1.80 -6.53 -13.53
C TYR A 15 -1.48 -5.44 -14.56
N LEU A 16 -2.47 -4.65 -14.99
CA LEU A 16 -2.21 -3.49 -15.83
C LEU A 16 -1.42 -2.42 -15.07
N ALA A 17 -1.75 -2.22 -13.78
CA ALA A 17 -1.00 -1.32 -12.90
C ALA A 17 0.46 -1.76 -12.70
N ALA A 18 0.82 -3.02 -12.97
CA ALA A 18 2.20 -3.49 -12.92
C ALA A 18 3.11 -2.81 -13.96
N ILE A 19 2.56 -2.11 -14.97
CA ILE A 19 3.33 -1.22 -15.85
C ILE A 19 4.11 -0.16 -15.06
N PHE A 20 3.71 0.13 -13.82
CA PHE A 20 4.45 0.93 -12.86
C PHE A 20 5.93 0.51 -12.76
N PHE A 21 6.24 -0.79 -12.75
CA PHE A 21 7.61 -1.28 -12.62
C PHE A 21 8.44 -1.00 -13.88
N ILE A 22 7.90 -1.31 -15.06
CA ILE A 22 8.58 -1.08 -16.34
C ILE A 22 8.74 0.41 -16.61
N GLY A 23 7.70 1.21 -16.36
CA GLY A 23 7.77 2.67 -16.50
C GLY A 23 8.78 3.31 -15.55
N SER A 24 8.85 2.82 -14.30
CA SER A 24 9.86 3.26 -13.33
C SER A 24 11.27 2.89 -13.78
N TRP A 25 11.47 1.69 -14.32
CA TRP A 25 12.76 1.25 -14.87
C TRP A 25 13.20 2.14 -16.02
N ILE A 26 12.37 2.31 -17.06
CA ILE A 26 12.71 3.10 -18.25
C ILE A 26 13.05 4.55 -17.85
N ARG A 27 12.27 5.14 -16.93
CA ARG A 27 12.53 6.50 -16.45
C ARG A 27 13.84 6.59 -15.67
N TYR A 28 14.18 5.57 -14.89
CA TYR A 28 15.43 5.51 -14.14
C TYR A 28 16.65 5.49 -15.08
N ASP A 29 16.60 4.70 -16.15
CA ASP A 29 17.70 4.58 -17.11
C ASP A 29 17.83 5.82 -18.01
N GLN A 30 16.71 6.31 -18.56
CA GLN A 30 16.76 7.35 -19.61
C GLN A 30 16.63 8.79 -19.09
N ALA A 31 16.03 9.00 -17.92
CA ALA A 31 15.60 10.33 -17.49
C ALA A 31 16.07 10.70 -16.08
N GLN A 32 17.33 10.39 -15.76
CA GLN A 32 17.91 10.59 -14.42
C GLN A 32 17.86 12.05 -13.93
N TYR A 33 18.05 13.03 -14.82
CA TYR A 33 17.94 14.46 -14.44
C TYR A 33 16.52 14.85 -13.96
N SER A 34 15.49 14.15 -14.42
CA SER A 34 14.11 14.36 -14.00
C SER A 34 13.76 13.65 -12.68
N TRP A 35 14.65 12.80 -12.16
CA TRP A 35 14.41 11.99 -10.97
C TRP A 35 14.79 12.75 -9.70
N ARG A 36 13.91 13.65 -9.27
CA ARG A 36 14.11 14.49 -8.08
C ARG A 36 12.78 14.76 -7.37
N ALA A 37 12.85 14.99 -6.06
CA ALA A 37 11.68 15.30 -5.23
C ALA A 37 10.98 16.62 -5.58
N GLY A 38 11.63 17.53 -6.33
CA GLY A 38 11.02 18.78 -6.78
C GLY A 38 10.60 19.72 -5.65
N SER A 39 11.44 19.86 -4.60
CA SER A 39 11.09 20.66 -3.41
C SER A 39 10.76 22.12 -3.75
N SER A 40 9.56 22.54 -3.36
CA SER A 40 9.08 23.93 -3.46
C SER A 40 9.42 24.78 -2.23
N GLN A 41 10.03 24.17 -1.20
CA GLN A 41 10.30 24.83 0.08
C GLN A 41 11.24 26.03 -0.04
N MET A 42 12.16 26.02 -1.02
CA MET A 42 13.06 27.15 -1.27
C MET A 42 12.30 28.40 -1.76
N LEU A 43 11.24 28.20 -2.55
CA LEU A 43 10.41 29.26 -3.14
C LEU A 43 9.39 29.85 -2.16
N SER A 44 9.20 29.23 -0.99
CA SER A 44 8.23 29.66 0.02
C SER A 44 8.72 30.87 0.82
N SER A 45 7.81 31.77 1.22
CA SER A 45 8.14 32.88 2.12
C SER A 45 8.61 32.37 3.50
N ALA A 46 9.29 33.20 4.29
CA ALA A 46 9.83 32.80 5.60
C ALA A 46 8.75 32.23 6.54
N LYS A 47 7.51 32.76 6.47
CA LYS A 47 6.35 32.25 7.21
C LYS A 47 5.91 30.88 6.69
N ASP A 48 5.82 30.72 5.37
CA ASP A 48 5.37 29.50 4.71
C ASP A 48 6.36 28.34 4.86
N LYS A 49 7.66 28.64 4.95
CA LYS A 49 8.70 27.64 5.26
C LYS A 49 8.44 26.95 6.60
N ARG A 50 7.98 27.69 7.63
CA ARG A 50 7.64 27.10 8.93
C ARG A 50 6.44 26.16 8.83
N TYR A 51 5.41 26.54 8.08
CA TYR A 51 4.25 25.67 7.85
C TYR A 51 4.63 24.45 7.01
N MET A 52 5.44 24.61 5.96
CA MET A 52 5.92 23.51 5.12
C MET A 52 6.72 22.48 5.92
N PHE A 53 7.54 22.93 6.88
CA PHE A 53 8.27 22.01 7.76
C PHE A 53 7.32 21.13 8.59
N ILE A 54 6.32 21.74 9.24
CA ILE A 54 5.37 21.01 10.08
C ILE A 54 4.49 20.10 9.21
N ALA A 55 3.92 20.63 8.13
CA ALA A 55 3.03 19.90 7.25
C ALA A 55 3.74 18.74 6.55
N SER A 56 4.96 18.96 6.03
CA SER A 56 5.75 17.93 5.37
C SER A 56 6.10 16.81 6.35
N ASN A 57 6.55 17.12 7.56
CA ASN A 57 6.91 16.10 8.54
C ASN A 57 5.69 15.29 8.99
N LEU A 58 4.56 15.95 9.28
CA LEU A 58 3.32 15.25 9.67
C LEU A 58 2.81 14.34 8.54
N PHE A 59 2.85 14.80 7.29
CA PHE A 59 2.46 13.99 6.15
C PHE A 59 3.40 12.80 5.93
N HIS A 60 4.73 13.02 5.93
CA HIS A 60 5.70 11.95 5.69
C HIS A 60 5.71 10.91 6.81
N LEU A 61 5.67 11.34 8.07
CA LEU A 61 5.58 10.39 9.19
C LEU A 61 4.25 9.62 9.15
N GLY A 62 3.15 10.29 8.81
CA GLY A 62 1.84 9.65 8.63
C GLY A 62 1.85 8.62 7.51
N ILE A 63 2.27 9.00 6.30
CA ILE A 63 2.24 8.10 5.13
C ILE A 63 3.24 6.96 5.26
N LEU A 64 4.41 7.17 5.88
CA LEU A 64 5.36 6.09 6.15
C LEU A 64 4.77 5.08 7.15
N GLY A 65 4.07 5.55 8.19
CA GLY A 65 3.34 4.69 9.11
C GLY A 65 2.24 3.89 8.42
N VAL A 66 1.43 4.54 7.59
CA VAL A 66 0.37 3.89 6.79
C VAL A 66 0.95 2.88 5.81
N PHE A 67 2.01 3.24 5.10
CA PHE A 67 2.70 2.36 4.15
C PHE A 67 3.27 1.13 4.84
N ALA A 68 3.97 1.31 5.96
CA ALA A 68 4.48 0.19 6.75
C ALA A 68 3.32 -0.69 7.25
N GLY A 69 2.25 -0.09 7.79
CA GLY A 69 1.06 -0.82 8.22
C GLY A 69 0.39 -1.63 7.10
N HIS A 70 0.29 -1.07 5.90
CA HIS A 70 -0.25 -1.78 4.73
C HIS A 70 0.68 -2.92 4.28
N ALA A 71 1.99 -2.66 4.19
CA ALA A 71 2.97 -3.65 3.77
C ALA A 71 3.00 -4.84 4.75
N PHE A 72 3.19 -4.58 6.04
CA PHE A 72 3.22 -5.65 7.04
C PHE A 72 1.84 -6.23 7.33
N GLY A 73 0.76 -5.49 7.15
CA GLY A 73 -0.60 -6.02 7.35
C GLY A 73 -1.03 -7.01 6.27
N MET A 74 -0.67 -6.75 5.01
CA MET A 74 -1.13 -7.56 3.87
C MET A 74 -0.09 -8.56 3.34
N LEU A 75 1.21 -8.23 3.41
CA LEU A 75 2.27 -9.08 2.85
C LEU A 75 2.90 -10.02 3.89
N THR A 76 2.70 -9.76 5.18
CA THR A 76 3.21 -10.66 6.22
C THR A 76 2.46 -11.98 6.19
N PRO A 77 3.14 -13.11 5.98
CA PRO A 77 2.49 -14.40 5.98
C PRO A 77 2.09 -14.82 7.40
N HIS A 78 1.01 -15.60 7.50
CA HIS A 78 0.39 -15.99 8.78
C HIS A 78 1.38 -16.62 9.77
N TRP A 79 2.25 -17.51 9.29
CA TRP A 79 3.25 -18.20 10.11
C TRP A 79 4.22 -17.27 10.85
N MET A 80 4.43 -16.04 10.39
CA MET A 80 5.40 -15.11 10.98
C MET A 80 4.91 -14.51 12.30
N TYR A 81 3.59 -14.44 12.53
CA TYR A 81 3.01 -13.90 13.76
C TYR A 81 2.20 -14.92 14.57
N GLU A 82 2.03 -16.15 14.11
CA GLU A 82 1.35 -17.24 14.84
C GLU A 82 1.83 -17.39 16.29
N ALA A 83 3.13 -17.23 16.54
CA ALA A 83 3.70 -17.33 17.89
C ALA A 83 3.36 -16.15 18.81
N TRP A 84 3.08 -14.98 18.25
CA TRP A 84 2.87 -13.72 18.98
C TRP A 84 1.39 -13.33 19.10
N LEU A 85 0.58 -13.77 18.14
CA LEU A 85 -0.85 -13.53 18.05
C LEU A 85 -1.55 -14.90 17.92
N PRO A 86 -1.82 -15.59 19.04
CA PRO A 86 -2.61 -16.84 19.03
C PRO A 86 -4.08 -16.51 18.78
N VAL A 87 -4.40 -16.05 17.58
CA VAL A 87 -5.78 -16.00 17.08
C VAL A 87 -6.08 -17.39 16.55
N PRO A 88 -7.01 -18.15 17.16
CA PRO A 88 -7.31 -19.50 16.70
C PRO A 88 -8.07 -19.43 15.37
N VAL A 89 -7.32 -19.45 14.26
CA VAL A 89 -7.85 -19.54 12.88
C VAL A 89 -8.77 -20.73 12.69
N GLU A 90 -8.64 -21.75 13.55
CA GLU A 90 -9.57 -22.87 13.65
C GLU A 90 -11.03 -22.43 13.85
N TYR A 91 -11.33 -21.33 14.54
CA TYR A 91 -12.73 -20.92 14.76
C TYR A 91 -13.43 -20.46 13.46
N LEU A 92 -12.70 -19.83 12.55
CA LEU A 92 -13.24 -19.39 11.25
C LEU A 92 -13.37 -20.56 10.27
N ALA A 93 -12.36 -21.44 10.22
CA ALA A 93 -12.39 -22.65 9.39
C ALA A 93 -13.45 -23.66 9.86
N ARG A 94 -13.58 -23.87 11.18
CA ARG A 94 -14.55 -24.81 11.78
C ARG A 94 -16.00 -24.39 11.52
N LYS A 95 -16.31 -23.09 11.55
CA LYS A 95 -17.68 -22.60 11.24
C LYS A 95 -18.05 -22.86 9.77
N TYR A 96 -17.12 -22.68 8.84
CA TYR A 96 -17.33 -22.98 7.42
C TYR A 96 -17.53 -24.48 7.17
N GLN A 97 -16.75 -25.33 7.85
CA GLN A 97 -16.89 -26.78 7.73
C GLN A 97 -18.19 -27.32 8.34
N LEU A 98 -18.65 -26.76 9.46
CA LEU A 98 -19.92 -27.15 10.09
C LEU A 98 -21.16 -26.76 9.27
N VAL A 99 -21.10 -25.64 8.54
CA VAL A 99 -22.17 -25.26 7.60
C VAL A 99 -22.16 -26.15 6.37
N ARG A 100 -20.98 -26.57 5.89
CA ARG A 100 -20.83 -27.52 4.77
C ARG A 100 -21.26 -28.94 5.13
N SER A 101 -21.05 -29.41 6.37
CA SER A 101 -21.45 -30.75 6.80
C SER A 101 -22.93 -30.90 7.15
N ARG A 102 -23.68 -29.78 7.19
CA ARG A 102 -25.13 -29.73 7.40
C ARG A 102 -25.93 -29.55 6.10
N ARG A 103 -25.28 -29.60 4.93
CA ARG A 103 -25.90 -29.78 3.61
C ARG A 103 -25.53 -31.16 3.08
#